data_AF-A0A5K4EQ73-F1
#
_entry.id   AF-A0A5K4EQ73-F1
#
_cell.length_a   1.000
_cell.length_b   1.000
_cell.length_c   1.000
_cell.angle_alpha   90.00
_cell.angle_beta   90.00
_cell.angle_gamma   90.00
#
_symmetry.space_group_name_H-M   'P 1'
#
loop_
_entity.id
_entity.type
_entity.pdbx_description
1 polymer ?
#
loop_
_entity_poly.entity_id
_entity_poly.type
_entity_poly.pdbx_seq_one_letter_code
_entity_poly.pdbx_strand_id
1 'polypeptide(L)' 'MQKSGAGLHTASSCYWDSTTDGSCTVKWENKSMYFIVTVFGLAI' A
#
# COMPACT_ATOMS: atom_id res chain seq x y z
N MET A 1 3.93 -8.09 -7.88
CA MET A 1 5.38 -8.06 -8.15
C MET A 1 5.89 -9.49 -8.22
N GLN A 2 6.50 -9.92 -9.32
CA GLN A 2 7.04 -11.28 -9.44
C GLN A 2 8.23 -11.46 -8.49
N LYS A 3 8.31 -12.60 -7.81
CA LYS A 3 9.42 -12.97 -6.92
C LYS A 3 10.62 -13.44 -7.75
N SER A 4 11.45 -12.49 -8.16
CA SER A 4 12.68 -12.75 -8.94
C SER A 4 13.98 -12.53 -8.14
N GLY A 5 13.89 -12.41 -6.82
CA GLY A 5 15.05 -12.18 -5.93
C GLY A 5 15.42 -10.72 -5.72
N ALA A 6 14.77 -9.78 -6.42
CA ALA A 6 14.93 -8.35 -6.20
C ALA A 6 14.15 -7.86 -4.96
N GLY A 7 14.69 -6.86 -4.26
CA GLY A 7 14.00 -6.16 -3.17
C GLY A 7 12.94 -5.17 -3.68
N LEU A 8 12.00 -4.79 -2.80
CA LEU A 8 10.92 -3.85 -3.11
C LEU A 8 10.68 -2.87 -1.96
N HIS A 9 10.75 -1.58 -2.25
CA HIS A 9 10.35 -0.50 -1.35
C HIS A 9 9.18 0.27 -1.99
N THR A 10 8.11 0.49 -1.24
CA THR A 10 6.98 1.35 -1.64
C THR A 10 6.54 2.20 -0.45
N ALA A 11 6.22 3.46 -0.72
CA ALA A 11 5.73 4.43 0.24
C ALA A 11 4.72 5.35 -0.45
N SER A 12 3.81 5.92 0.33
CA SER A 12 2.81 6.89 -0.14
C SER A 12 2.74 8.05 0.84
N SER A 13 2.58 9.27 0.32
CA SER A 13 2.38 10.49 1.11
C SER A 13 1.11 11.19 0.64
N CYS A 14 0.39 11.83 1.57
CA CYS A 14 -0.88 12.48 1.31
C CYS A 14 -0.93 13.88 1.94
N TYR A 15 -1.69 14.78 1.33
CA TYR A 15 -2.05 16.08 1.90
C TYR A 15 -3.57 16.10 2.11
N TRP A 16 -4.00 16.00 3.37
CA TRP A 16 -5.38 15.67 3.75
C TRP A 16 -5.66 16.03 5.22
N ASP A 17 -6.90 15.87 5.68
CA ASP A 17 -7.28 16.06 7.09
C ASP A 17 -6.92 14.81 7.92
N SER A 18 -6.08 14.97 8.95
CA SER A 18 -5.63 13.85 9.79
C SER A 18 -6.69 13.29 10.74
N THR A 19 -7.84 13.94 10.85
CA THR A 19 -8.95 13.52 11.72
C THR A 19 -9.97 12.65 10.99
N THR A 20 -10.21 12.92 9.70
CA THR A 20 -11.25 12.25 8.91
C THR A 20 -10.71 11.37 7.80
N ASP A 21 -9.51 11.66 7.31
CA ASP A 21 -8.93 10.98 6.16
C ASP A 21 -7.89 9.97 6.61
N GLY A 22 -7.70 8.92 5.81
CA GLY A 22 -6.80 7.84 6.19
C GLY A 22 -6.49 6.87 5.06
N SER A 23 -5.49 6.02 5.29
CA SER A 23 -5.14 4.94 4.37
C SER A 23 -4.93 3.62 5.09
N CYS A 24 -5.14 2.54 4.36
CA CYS A 24 -4.88 1.18 4.83
C CYS A 24 -4.02 0.47 3.79
N THR A 25 -2.87 -0.07 4.21
CA THR A 25 -2.01 -0.88 3.35
C THR A 25 -2.01 -2.33 3.80
N VAL A 26 -2.35 -3.23 2.88
CA VAL A 26 -2.31 -4.69 3.09
C VAL A 26 -1.23 -5.28 2.21
N LYS A 27 -0.38 -6.10 2.82
CA LYS A 27 0.66 -6.87 2.13
C LYS A 27 0.31 -8.35 2.19
N TRP A 28 0.36 -9.01 1.05
CA TRP A 28 0.17 -10.45 0.91
C TRP A 28 1.19 -11.04 -0.05
N GLU A 29 1.48 -12.32 0.09
CA GLU A 29 2.39 -13.03 -0.78
C GLU A 29 1.94 -14.46 -1.06
N ASN A 30 2.29 -14.96 -2.23
CA ASN A 30 2.26 -16.39 -2.55
C ASN A 30 3.64 -16.86 -3.01
N LYS A 31 3.74 -18.10 -3.50
CA LYS A 31 5.02 -18.69 -3.94
C LYS A 31 5.75 -17.89 -5.01
N SER A 32 5.04 -17.14 -5.85
CA SER A 32 5.60 -16.52 -7.06
C SER A 32 5.45 -15.01 -7.13
N MET A 33 4.63 -14.40 -6.26
CA MET A 33 4.32 -12.97 -6.30
C MET A 33 4.15 -12.34 -4.91
N TYR A 34 4.49 -11.07 -4.83
CA TYR A 34 4.05 -10.14 -3.78
C TYR A 34 2.85 -9.31 -4.28
N PHE A 35 1.92 -9.06 -3.36
CA PHE A 35 0.72 -8.25 -3.55
C PHE A 35 0.71 -7.18 -2.47
N ILE A 36 0.68 -5.91 -2.86
CA ILE A 36 0.61 -4.77 -1.95
C ILE A 36 -0.55 -3.92 -2.41
N VAL A 37 -1.52 -3.70 -1.55
CA VAL A 37 -2.73 -2.92 -1.81
C VAL A 37 -2.78 -1.77 -0.82
N THR A 38 -2.92 -0.55 -1.31
CA THR A 38 -3.14 0.64 -0.47
C THR A 38 -4.46 1.27 -0.86
N VAL A 39 -5.35 1.45 0.13
CA VAL A 39 -6.65 2.12 0.00
C VAL A 39 -6.56 3.48 0.67
N PHE A 40 -7.12 4.52 0.05
CA PHE A 40 -7.21 5.88 0.61
C PHE A 40 -8.69 6.26 0.76
N GLY A 41 -9.09 6.70 1.96
CA GLY A 41 -10.41 7.25 2.25
C GLY A 41 -10.29 8.73 2.56
N LEU A 42 -11.12 9.55 1.90
CA LEU A 42 -11.19 11.00 2.08
C LEU A 42 -12.64 11.38 2.40
N ALA A 43 -12.83 12.21 3.43
CA ALA A 43 -14.14 12.78 3.75
C ALA A 43 -14.57 13.82 2.69
N ILE A 44 -15.89 14.04 2.58
CA ILE A 44 -16.52 14.98 1.65
C ILE A 44 -17.06 16.21 2.38
#